data_AF-A0AAF0QYQ5-F1
#
_entry.id   AF-A0AAF0QYQ5-F1
#
_cell.length_a   1.000
_cell.length_b   1.000
_cell.length_c   1.000
_cell.angle_alpha   90.00
_cell.angle_beta   90.00
_cell.angle_gamma   90.00
#
_symmetry.space_group_name_H-M   'P 1'
#
loop_
_entity.id
_entity.type
_entity.pdbx_description
1 polymer ?
#
loop_
_entity_poly.entity_id
_entity_poly.type
_entity_poly.pdbx_seq_one_letter_code
_entity_poly.pdbx_strand_id
1 'polypeptide(L)'
;MSDQKEFLSLKKTFFYNFFPSKEEACKLNNTPHVVTRELIGIRDIYPPPKIDLENPWQIKIKITSYEVEAGALLIPYIETFEYILRYWTLDLAKILVNGCGVCVQVWDVTADSAPMKYEGERVYLWKLCNDDYALSCIELFNSSRLGVGDEIGLFWDPRSSNFMFKVLSQVSPRI
;
A
#
# COMPACT_ATOMS: atom_id res chain seq x y z
N MET A 1 13.01 12.37 -21.58
CA MET A 1 11.61 12.78 -21.71
C MET A 1 10.90 12.24 -20.49
N SER A 2 10.40 13.12 -19.63
CA SER A 2 9.77 12.73 -18.37
C SER A 2 8.34 12.33 -18.68
N ASP A 3 8.01 11.05 -18.61
CA ASP A 3 6.63 10.57 -18.65
C ASP A 3 5.92 11.08 -17.39
N GLN A 4 5.28 12.22 -17.52
CA GLN A 4 4.39 12.75 -16.51
C GLN A 4 3.14 11.85 -16.53
N LYS A 5 3.17 10.76 -15.76
CA LYS A 5 2.06 9.82 -15.55
C LYS A 5 0.86 10.66 -15.10
N GLU A 6 -0.07 10.92 -16.01
CA GLU A 6 -1.31 11.64 -15.71
C GLU A 6 -2.09 10.78 -14.70
N PHE A 7 -1.96 11.10 -13.42
CA PHE A 7 -2.87 10.59 -12.41
C PHE A 7 -4.25 11.12 -12.75
N LEU A 8 -5.14 10.22 -13.19
CA LEU A 8 -6.50 10.55 -13.60
C LEU A 8 -7.28 11.11 -12.41
N SER A 9 -7.22 12.43 -12.26
CA SER A 9 -8.23 13.31 -11.67
C SER A 9 -9.06 12.70 -10.52
N LEU A 10 -8.49 12.63 -9.32
CA LEU A 10 -9.24 12.33 -8.10
C LEU A 10 -9.50 13.63 -7.31
N LYS A 11 -10.77 14.03 -7.21
CA LYS A 11 -11.24 14.94 -6.15
C LYS A 11 -11.62 14.10 -4.94
N LYS A 12 -10.75 14.08 -3.93
CA LYS A 12 -11.00 13.36 -2.67
C LYS A 12 -11.90 14.21 -1.77
N THR A 13 -12.95 13.62 -1.21
CA THR A 13 -13.68 14.22 -0.09
C THR A 13 -13.18 13.59 1.20
N PHE A 14 -12.10 14.14 1.74
CA PHE A 14 -11.73 13.89 3.13
C PHE A 14 -12.61 14.74 4.02
N PHE A 15 -13.21 14.14 5.04
CA PHE A 15 -13.71 14.93 6.15
C PHE A 15 -12.57 15.08 7.14
N TYR A 16 -12.11 16.30 7.24
CA TYR A 16 -11.24 16.71 8.31
C TYR A 16 -12.14 17.03 9.49
N ASN A 17 -12.09 16.22 10.55
CA ASN A 17 -12.67 16.59 11.83
C ASN A 17 -11.79 17.71 12.41
N PHE A 18 -12.00 18.94 11.93
CA PHE A 18 -11.34 20.14 12.47
C PHE A 18 -11.90 20.52 13.86
N PHE A 19 -13.03 19.94 14.25
CA PHE A 19 -13.64 20.12 15.55
C PHE A 19 -14.24 18.79 16.03
N PRO A 20 -14.15 18.47 17.33
CA PRO A 20 -14.90 17.35 17.88
C PRO A 20 -16.40 17.65 17.74
N SER A 21 -17.17 16.71 17.17
CA SER A 21 -18.62 16.78 17.23
C SER A 21 -19.07 16.48 18.66
N LYS A 22 -18.97 17.47 19.55
CA LYS A 22 -19.38 17.26 20.93
C LYS A 22 -19.96 18.53 21.54
N GLU A 23 -21.29 18.56 21.55
CA GLU A 23 -22.06 18.87 22.76
C GLU A 23 -21.68 17.99 23.99
N GLU A 24 -20.65 17.14 23.93
CA GLU A 24 -20.24 16.25 25.04
C GLU A 24 -18.73 16.24 25.43
N ALA A 25 -17.92 17.26 25.13
CA ALA A 25 -16.54 17.30 25.63
C ALA A 25 -15.91 18.70 25.76
N CYS A 26 -16.73 19.75 25.81
CA CYS A 26 -16.30 20.96 26.51
C CYS A 26 -16.28 20.66 28.02
N LYS A 27 -15.15 20.09 28.46
CA LYS A 27 -14.59 19.98 29.83
C LYS A 27 -13.86 18.64 29.94
N LEU A 28 -12.52 18.61 29.81
CA LEU A 28 -11.72 18.24 31.00
C LEU A 28 -10.19 18.30 30.83
N ASN A 29 -9.58 18.11 29.65
CA ASN A 29 -8.14 17.79 29.63
C ASN A 29 -7.33 18.64 28.65
N ASN A 30 -6.26 19.28 29.14
CA ASN A 30 -5.26 20.07 28.40
C ASN A 30 -4.40 19.23 27.43
N THR A 31 -4.98 18.24 26.74
CA THR A 31 -4.30 17.43 25.74
C THR A 31 -4.33 18.16 24.39
N PRO A 32 -3.18 18.31 23.68
CA PRO A 32 -3.17 18.90 22.34
C PRO A 32 -4.14 18.17 21.42
N HIS A 33 -5.01 18.92 20.75
CA HIS A 33 -6.01 18.35 19.84
C HIS A 33 -5.30 17.71 18.64
N VAL A 34 -5.40 16.38 18.53
CA VAL A 34 -4.93 15.64 17.36
C VAL A 34 -6.05 15.67 16.33
N VAL A 35 -5.81 16.35 15.20
CA VAL A 35 -6.74 16.36 14.06
C VAL A 35 -6.81 14.95 13.48
N THR A 36 -7.96 14.30 13.60
CA THR A 36 -8.20 12.99 12.98
C THR A 36 -8.81 13.19 11.58
N ARG A 37 -8.23 12.52 10.58
CA ARG A 37 -8.80 12.45 9.22
C ARG A 37 -9.66 11.21 9.15
N GLU A 38 -10.92 11.37 8.77
CA GLU A 38 -11.84 10.24 8.59
C GLU A 38 -12.19 10.07 7.11
N LEU A 39 -12.02 8.85 6.59
CA LEU A 39 -12.44 8.51 5.24
C LEU A 39 -13.95 8.32 5.20
N ILE A 40 -14.70 9.37 4.82
CA ILE A 40 -16.17 9.32 4.78
C ILE A 40 -16.69 8.64 3.51
N GLY A 41 -15.93 8.66 2.42
CA GLY A 41 -16.28 7.95 1.21
C GLY A 41 -15.20 8.01 0.15
N ILE A 42 -15.13 6.96 -0.66
CA ILE A 42 -14.35 6.93 -1.89
C ILE A 42 -15.35 7.22 -3.02
N ARG A 43 -15.29 8.44 -3.58
CA ARG A 43 -16.11 8.81 -4.74
C ARG A 43 -15.27 8.65 -5.99
N ASP A 44 -15.43 7.50 -6.63
CA ASP A 44 -14.78 7.20 -7.89
C ASP A 44 -15.54 7.88 -9.03
N ILE A 45 -14.92 8.91 -9.64
CA ILE A 45 -15.46 9.58 -10.83
C ILE A 45 -15.36 8.67 -12.06
N TYR A 46 -14.39 7.75 -12.03
CA TYR A 46 -14.06 6.82 -13.10
C TYR A 46 -14.04 5.39 -12.55
N PRO A 47 -14.22 4.34 -13.37
CA PRO A 47 -13.99 2.97 -12.92
C PRO A 47 -12.54 2.78 -12.44
N PRO A 48 -12.26 1.81 -11.55
CA PRO A 48 -10.90 1.45 -11.15
C PRO A 48 -10.00 1.22 -12.38
N PRO A 49 -8.68 1.47 -12.28
CA PRO A 49 -7.78 1.25 -13.40
C PRO A 49 -7.92 -0.17 -13.94
N LYS A 50 -7.82 -0.36 -15.25
CA LYS A 50 -7.74 -1.73 -15.78
C LYS A 50 -6.32 -2.24 -15.54
N ILE A 51 -6.22 -3.49 -15.10
CA ILE A 51 -4.92 -4.15 -15.00
C ILE A 51 -4.54 -4.58 -16.41
N ASP A 52 -3.40 -4.09 -16.89
CA ASP A 52 -2.78 -4.57 -18.11
C ASP A 52 -2.19 -5.95 -17.83
N LEU A 53 -2.66 -6.98 -18.53
CA LEU A 53 -2.20 -8.35 -18.33
C LEU A 53 -0.81 -8.59 -18.91
N GLU A 54 -0.36 -7.77 -19.87
CA GLU A 54 0.99 -7.88 -20.44
C GLU A 54 2.03 -7.23 -19.52
N ASN A 55 1.65 -6.17 -18.82
CA ASN A 55 2.50 -5.48 -17.85
C ASN A 55 1.69 -5.07 -16.60
N PRO A 56 1.40 -6.01 -15.69
CA PRO A 56 0.53 -5.75 -14.56
C PRO A 56 1.19 -4.93 -13.43
N TRP A 57 2.50 -4.68 -13.52
CA TRP A 57 3.32 -4.04 -12.48
C TRP A 57 3.08 -2.52 -12.38
N GLN A 58 1.89 -2.14 -11.90
CA GLN A 58 1.46 -0.75 -11.75
C GLN A 58 2.31 0.02 -10.74
N ILE A 59 2.75 -0.68 -9.68
CA ILE A 59 3.63 -0.15 -8.63
C ILE A 59 5.02 -0.77 -8.86
N LYS A 60 6.01 0.08 -9.11
CA LYS A 60 7.41 -0.34 -9.20
C LYS A 60 8.20 0.31 -8.08
N ILE A 61 8.93 -0.50 -7.33
CA ILE A 61 9.66 -0.06 -6.14
C ILE A 61 11.13 -0.43 -6.34
N LYS A 62 11.99 0.56 -6.14
CA LYS A 62 13.43 0.33 -6.02
C LYS A 62 13.76 0.10 -4.55
N ILE A 63 14.30 -1.06 -4.22
CA ILE A 63 14.64 -1.44 -2.86
C ILE A 63 15.78 -0.56 -2.35
N THR A 64 15.59 0.09 -1.21
CA THR A 64 16.63 0.83 -0.49
C THR A 64 17.06 0.06 0.77
N SER A 65 18.04 0.59 1.50
CA SER A 65 18.46 -0.01 2.78
C SER A 65 17.32 -0.04 3.80
N TYR A 66 16.43 0.96 3.77
CA TYR A 66 15.30 1.04 4.69
C TYR A 66 14.34 -0.14 4.52
N GLU A 67 13.95 -0.47 3.28
CA GLU A 67 13.04 -1.59 3.03
C GLU A 67 13.66 -2.92 3.47
N VAL A 68 14.97 -3.10 3.25
CA VAL A 68 15.69 -4.32 3.67
C VAL A 68 15.75 -4.44 5.18
N GLU A 69 16.11 -3.36 5.88
CA GLU A 69 16.21 -3.33 7.35
C GLU A 69 14.84 -3.50 8.02
N ALA A 70 13.81 -2.87 7.46
CA ALA A 70 12.43 -2.97 7.98
C ALA A 70 11.74 -4.29 7.59
N GLY A 71 12.21 -4.97 6.54
CA GLY A 71 11.52 -6.11 5.93
C GLY A 71 10.13 -5.75 5.40
N ALA A 72 9.98 -4.50 4.92
CA ALA A 72 8.71 -3.96 4.46
C ALA A 72 8.88 -3.11 3.21
N LEU A 73 7.94 -3.23 2.26
CA LEU A 73 7.92 -2.43 1.04
C LEU A 73 7.21 -1.10 1.30
N LEU A 74 7.89 0.02 1.05
CA LEU A 74 7.29 1.35 1.13
C LEU A 74 6.46 1.61 -0.15
N ILE A 75 5.18 1.90 0.02
CA ILE A 75 4.25 2.18 -1.05
C ILE A 75 3.78 3.64 -0.90
N PRO A 76 4.08 4.51 -1.88
CA PRO A 76 3.64 5.90 -1.82
C PRO A 76 2.12 6.00 -1.71
N TYR A 77 1.65 6.99 -0.96
CA TYR A 77 0.23 7.28 -0.77
C TYR A 77 -0.59 7.24 -2.07
N ILE A 78 -0.06 7.83 -3.15
CA ILE A 78 -0.79 7.93 -4.41
C ILE A 78 -0.95 6.56 -5.09
N GLU A 79 0.08 5.72 -5.02
CA GLU A 79 0.08 4.37 -5.57
C GLU A 79 -0.86 3.46 -4.77
N THR A 80 -0.83 3.53 -3.44
CA THR A 80 -1.77 2.80 -2.58
C THR A 80 -3.21 3.21 -2.85
N PHE A 81 -3.46 4.50 -2.97
CA PHE A 81 -4.81 4.97 -3.21
C PHE A 81 -5.31 4.49 -4.57
N GLU A 82 -4.54 4.70 -5.63
CA GLU A 82 -4.97 4.45 -7.01
C GLU A 82 -5.07 2.95 -7.33
N TYR A 83 -4.08 2.17 -6.92
CA TYR A 83 -3.92 0.79 -7.38
C TYR A 83 -4.32 -0.27 -6.34
N ILE A 84 -4.66 0.14 -5.12
CA ILE A 84 -5.07 -0.78 -4.04
C ILE A 84 -6.45 -0.39 -3.52
N LEU A 85 -6.58 0.80 -2.94
CA LEU A 85 -7.79 1.20 -2.23
C LEU A 85 -9.02 1.35 -3.13
N ARG A 86 -8.85 1.63 -4.43
CA ARG A 86 -9.96 1.68 -5.40
C ARG A 86 -10.66 0.34 -5.61
N TYR A 87 -10.01 -0.77 -5.27
CA TYR A 87 -10.60 -2.10 -5.33
C TYR A 87 -11.10 -2.60 -3.98
N TRP A 88 -10.81 -1.88 -2.89
CA TRP A 88 -11.19 -2.29 -1.55
C TRP A 88 -12.59 -1.80 -1.19
N THR A 89 -13.24 -2.52 -0.27
CA THR A 89 -14.46 -2.02 0.35
C THR A 89 -14.14 -0.80 1.21
N LEU A 90 -15.11 0.11 1.36
CA LEU A 90 -14.94 1.32 2.16
C LEU A 90 -14.53 1.00 3.60
N ASP A 91 -15.06 -0.07 4.19
CA ASP A 91 -14.77 -0.46 5.57
C ASP A 91 -13.32 -0.92 5.75
N LEU A 92 -12.79 -1.73 4.83
CA LEU A 92 -11.38 -2.13 4.85
C LEU A 92 -10.45 -0.93 4.63
N ALA A 93 -10.80 -0.04 3.69
CA ALA A 93 -10.03 1.17 3.43
C ALA A 93 -10.02 2.11 4.66
N LYS A 94 -11.14 2.24 5.39
CA LYS A 94 -11.23 3.02 6.64
C LYS A 94 -10.29 2.48 7.71
N ILE A 95 -10.26 1.16 7.91
CA ILE A 95 -9.35 0.52 8.89
C ILE A 95 -7.91 0.91 8.57
N LEU A 96 -7.49 0.77 7.32
CA LEU A 96 -6.13 1.10 6.89
C LEU A 96 -5.81 2.60 7.07
N VAL A 97 -6.69 3.48 6.61
CA VAL A 97 -6.49 4.94 6.66
C VAL A 97 -6.44 5.47 8.10
N ASN A 98 -7.14 4.81 9.02
CA ASN A 98 -7.10 5.12 10.45
C ASN A 98 -5.83 4.63 11.16
N GLY A 99 -4.88 4.02 10.42
CA GLY A 99 -3.59 3.57 10.94
C GLY A 99 -3.59 2.14 11.48
N CYS A 100 -4.69 1.41 11.37
CA CYS A 100 -4.72 0.00 11.73
C CYS A 100 -4.10 -0.84 10.60
N GLY A 101 -3.29 -1.83 10.97
CA GLY A 101 -2.78 -2.81 10.02
C GLY A 101 -3.90 -3.69 9.48
N VAL A 102 -3.89 -3.96 8.18
CA VAL A 102 -4.80 -4.89 7.51
C VAL A 102 -4.00 -6.09 7.03
N CYS A 103 -4.33 -7.28 7.54
CA CYS A 103 -3.72 -8.52 7.09
C CYS A 103 -4.04 -8.76 5.61
N VAL A 104 -3.03 -9.11 4.85
CA VAL A 104 -3.13 -9.34 3.40
C VAL A 104 -2.33 -10.59 3.04
N GLN A 105 -2.54 -11.11 1.83
CA GLN A 105 -1.70 -12.17 1.29
C GLN A 105 -0.82 -11.60 0.18
N VAL A 106 0.40 -12.13 0.07
CA VAL A 106 1.35 -11.79 -1.00
C VAL A 106 1.71 -13.07 -1.75
N TRP A 107 1.60 -13.04 -3.07
CA TRP A 107 2.08 -14.09 -3.95
C TRP A 107 3.33 -13.59 -4.67
N ASP A 108 4.46 -14.25 -4.40
CA ASP A 108 5.67 -14.11 -5.20
C ASP A 108 5.56 -14.99 -6.44
N VAL A 109 5.44 -14.33 -7.59
CA VAL A 109 5.35 -14.94 -8.91
C VAL A 109 6.64 -14.72 -9.71
N THR A 110 7.76 -14.48 -9.03
CA THR A 110 9.07 -14.33 -9.68
C THR A 110 9.48 -15.62 -10.38
N ALA A 111 9.28 -16.77 -9.72
CA ALA A 111 9.44 -18.07 -10.33
C ALA A 111 8.12 -18.49 -11.00
N ASP A 112 8.04 -18.34 -12.33
CA ASP A 112 6.80 -18.61 -13.10
C ASP A 112 6.24 -20.04 -12.90
N SER A 113 7.09 -21.00 -12.52
CA SER A 113 6.71 -22.41 -12.31
C SER A 113 6.27 -22.78 -10.89
N ALA A 114 6.55 -21.93 -9.89
CA ALA A 114 6.25 -22.23 -8.49
C ALA A 114 6.02 -20.94 -7.68
N PRO A 115 4.83 -20.33 -7.81
CA PRO A 115 4.47 -19.17 -7.01
C PRO A 115 4.50 -19.49 -5.51
N MET A 116 5.09 -18.61 -4.72
CA MET A 116 5.17 -18.75 -3.27
C MET A 116 4.21 -17.78 -2.58
N LYS A 117 3.37 -18.30 -1.69
CA LYS A 117 2.39 -17.52 -0.94
C LYS A 117 2.93 -17.17 0.45
N TYR A 118 2.76 -15.91 0.85
CA TYR A 118 3.02 -15.42 2.20
C TYR A 118 1.71 -14.91 2.79
N GLU A 119 1.39 -15.36 4.00
CA GLU A 119 0.19 -14.96 4.73
C GLU A 119 0.38 -15.08 6.25
N GLY A 120 -0.59 -14.60 7.02
CA GLY A 120 -0.59 -14.65 8.49
C GLY A 120 -0.29 -13.30 9.13
N GLU A 121 -0.09 -13.30 10.45
CA GLU A 121 -0.01 -12.07 11.27
C GLU A 121 1.16 -11.15 10.92
N ARG A 122 2.18 -11.65 10.21
CA ARG A 122 3.36 -10.88 9.80
C ARG A 122 3.24 -10.27 8.40
N VAL A 123 2.13 -10.54 7.70
CA VAL A 123 1.86 -10.04 6.35
C VAL A 123 0.68 -9.09 6.39
N TYR A 124 0.97 -7.81 6.52
CA TYR A 124 -0.04 -6.77 6.65
C TYR A 124 0.39 -5.47 5.97
N LEU A 125 -0.59 -4.71 5.52
CA LEU A 125 -0.45 -3.35 5.00
C LEU A 125 -0.84 -2.38 6.11
N TRP A 126 -0.07 -1.33 6.36
CA TRP A 126 -0.42 -0.27 7.32
C TRP A 126 0.01 1.10 6.83
N LYS A 127 -0.59 2.13 7.44
CA LYS A 127 -0.30 3.52 7.14
C LYS A 127 0.84 4.04 8.04
N LEU A 128 1.76 4.77 7.45
CA LEU A 128 2.85 5.46 8.11
C LEU A 128 2.45 6.88 8.56
N CYS A 129 3.29 7.47 9.40
CA CYS A 129 3.08 8.82 9.94
C CYS A 129 3.13 9.91 8.85
N ASN A 130 3.84 9.67 7.74
CA ASN A 130 3.94 10.56 6.59
C ASN A 130 2.82 10.36 5.54
N ASP A 131 1.76 9.62 5.89
CA ASP A 131 0.64 9.23 5.02
C ASP A 131 0.95 8.19 3.92
N ASP A 132 2.20 7.79 3.73
CA ASP A 132 2.56 6.63 2.90
C ASP A 132 2.16 5.32 3.59
N TYR A 133 2.33 4.20 2.89
CA TYR A 133 1.98 2.89 3.40
C TYR A 133 3.19 1.96 3.36
N ALA A 134 3.17 0.94 4.22
CA ALA A 134 4.17 -0.10 4.22
C ALA A 134 3.49 -1.48 4.20
N LEU A 135 4.05 -2.38 3.39
CA LEU A 135 3.66 -3.79 3.33
C LEU A 135 4.75 -4.63 3.98
N SER A 136 4.48 -5.17 5.17
CA SER A 136 5.38 -6.07 5.91
C SER A 136 5.34 -7.42 5.25
N CYS A 137 6.50 -7.96 4.92
CA CYS A 137 6.63 -9.34 4.48
C CYS A 137 8.09 -9.79 4.61
N ILE A 138 8.60 -9.93 5.83
CA ILE A 138 10.02 -10.27 6.08
C ILE A 138 10.44 -11.56 5.34
N GLU A 139 9.56 -12.56 5.29
CA GLU A 139 9.83 -13.83 4.61
C GLU A 139 10.08 -13.65 3.11
N LEU A 140 9.35 -12.72 2.45
CA LEU A 140 9.55 -12.36 1.05
C LEU A 140 10.97 -11.83 0.80
N PHE A 141 11.46 -10.93 1.67
CA PHE A 141 12.82 -10.39 1.53
C PHE A 141 13.87 -11.50 1.62
N ASN A 142 13.68 -12.45 2.53
CA ASN A 142 14.62 -13.55 2.75
C ASN A 142 14.61 -14.57 1.61
N SER A 143 13.43 -14.99 1.14
CA SER A 143 13.27 -16.00 0.09
C SER A 143 13.65 -15.48 -1.30
N SER A 144 13.22 -14.26 -1.64
CA SER A 144 13.59 -13.58 -2.89
C SER A 144 15.01 -13.02 -2.87
N ARG A 145 15.70 -13.08 -1.72
CA ARG A 145 17.05 -12.51 -1.48
C ARG A 145 17.14 -11.03 -1.89
N LEU A 146 16.10 -10.26 -1.56
CA LEU A 146 16.03 -8.84 -1.95
C LEU A 146 17.17 -8.04 -1.34
N GLY A 147 17.85 -7.28 -2.18
CA GLY A 147 18.96 -6.42 -1.82
C GLY A 147 18.74 -4.97 -2.25
N VAL A 148 19.58 -4.09 -1.70
CA VAL A 148 19.58 -2.68 -2.06
C VAL A 148 19.88 -2.51 -3.55
N GLY A 149 19.02 -1.76 -4.23
CA GLY A 149 19.12 -1.45 -5.65
C GLY A 149 18.22 -2.30 -6.53
N ASP A 150 17.75 -3.45 -6.06
CA ASP A 150 16.81 -4.31 -6.80
C ASP A 150 15.52 -3.54 -7.14
N GLU A 151 14.91 -3.87 -8.28
CA GLU A 151 13.62 -3.34 -8.67
C GLU A 151 12.58 -4.44 -8.64
N ILE A 152 11.46 -4.17 -7.96
CA ILE A 152 10.34 -5.09 -7.85
C ILE A 152 9.10 -4.47 -8.47
N GLY A 153 8.23 -5.34 -8.96
CA GLY A 153 6.89 -5.03 -9.43
C GLY A 153 5.88 -5.54 -8.40
N LEU A 154 4.90 -4.71 -8.13
CA LEU A 154 3.79 -5.02 -7.22
C LEU A 154 2.48 -4.58 -7.88
N PHE A 155 1.44 -5.39 -7.74
CA PHE A 155 0.07 -4.96 -8.01
C PHE A 155 -0.91 -5.69 -7.11
N TRP A 156 -2.09 -5.12 -6.93
CA TRP A 156 -3.21 -5.76 -6.25
C TRP A 156 -4.07 -6.51 -7.26
N ASP A 157 -4.26 -7.82 -7.10
CA ASP A 157 -5.22 -8.57 -7.91
C ASP A 157 -6.60 -8.56 -7.26
N PRO A 158 -7.58 -7.80 -7.78
CA PRO A 158 -8.91 -7.71 -7.19
C PRO A 158 -9.70 -9.02 -7.30
N ARG A 159 -9.31 -9.94 -8.19
CA ARG A 159 -10.03 -11.22 -8.38
C ARG A 159 -9.73 -12.21 -7.25
N SER A 160 -8.50 -12.16 -6.74
CA SER A 160 -8.03 -13.04 -5.65
C SER A 160 -7.86 -12.29 -4.33
N SER A 161 -7.99 -10.96 -4.31
CA SER A 161 -7.82 -10.08 -3.15
C SER A 161 -6.45 -10.19 -2.50
N ASN A 162 -5.40 -10.29 -3.33
CA ASN A 162 -4.03 -10.52 -2.90
C ASN A 162 -3.05 -9.59 -3.63
N PHE A 163 -1.89 -9.34 -3.01
CA PHE A 163 -0.77 -8.75 -3.72
C PHE A 163 -0.06 -9.77 -4.60
N MET A 164 0.31 -9.34 -5.79
CA MET A 164 1.17 -10.07 -6.71
C MET A 164 2.51 -9.35 -6.79
N PHE A 165 3.58 -10.09 -6.54
CA PHE A 165 4.94 -9.59 -6.44
C PHE A 165 5.83 -10.27 -7.47
N LYS A 166 6.73 -9.52 -8.10
CA LYS A 166 7.79 -10.06 -8.97
C LYS A 166 9.06 -9.23 -8.86
N VAL A 167 10.20 -9.88 -8.78
CA VAL A 167 11.50 -9.20 -9.00
C VAL A 167 11.64 -8.89 -10.48
N LEU A 168 11.79 -7.61 -10.83
CA LEU A 168 11.89 -7.12 -12.22
C LEU A 168 13.34 -6.99 -12.66
N SER A 169 14.21 -6.48 -11.77
CA SER A 169 15.65 -6.43 -12.01
C SER A 169 16.42 -6.62 -10.71
N GLN A 170 17.54 -7.31 -10.80
CA GLN A 170 18.50 -7.46 -9.71
C GLN A 170 19.79 -6.75 -10.08
N VAL A 171 20.35 -5.97 -9.17
CA VAL A 171 21.55 -5.17 -9.49
C VAL A 171 22.79 -6.04 -9.61
N SER A 172 22.84 -7.23 -9.00
CA SER A 172 23.68 -8.40 -9.35
C SER A 172 23.59 -9.48 -8.24
N PRO A 173 23.86 -10.76 -8.57
CA PRO A 173 23.53 -11.90 -7.71
C PRO A 173 24.65 -12.25 -6.71
N ARG A 174 24.27 -12.96 -5.64
CA ARG A 174 25.25 -13.70 -4.82
C ARG A 174 25.87 -14.84 -5.64
N ILE A 175 27.20 -14.86 -5.55
CA ILE A 175 28.16 -15.93 -5.82
C ILE A 175 27.70 -17.25 -5.18
#